data_AF-A0A9Q8TYM5-F1
#
_entry.id   AF-A0A9Q8TYM5-F1
#
_cell.length_a   1.000
_cell.length_b   1.000
_cell.length_c   1.000
_cell.angle_alpha   90.00
_cell.angle_beta   90.00
_cell.angle_gamma   90.00
#
_symmetry.space_group_name_H-M   'P 1'
#
loop_
_entity.id
_entity.type
_entity.pdbx_description
1 polymer ?
#
loop_
_entity_poly.entity_id
_entity_poly.type
_entity_poly.pdbx_seq_one_letter_code
_entity_poly.pdbx_strand_id
1 'polypeptide(L)'
;MKKLGIVEGSYGSLMSFSQRNSIVESLSNNNLNFYLYAPKEDPFIRKHIDLDHPKEWEEQFQNFCHNANKKNIQISVGLCPKTNDYVSLANKINKFKSLGCNHFAILFDDTEDYDLKSQLDIFNKAENEFQDSEIIFCPSIYTSELIDQNQNTKEYFASFKNNFPEDKTFIWTGPKVISEELNDEADNDLKDMVNSNIAVWDNYFTVDSCPELFNYSYFDHLDIEYLKKKEMYFVNLTGMAYTDNLIINTFGHFINGKTISFEELLKENKLDKNLIELIHLFNPKNKLKITDSENIKIKKILQEWFSPLKNEWYPYLHYLKKRGEK
;
A
#
# COMPACT_ATOMS: atom_id res chain seq x y z
N MET A 1 17.76 -7.55 5.08
CA MET A 1 17.05 -6.56 5.93
C MET A 1 15.61 -6.56 5.46
N LYS A 2 14.64 -6.63 6.38
CA LYS A 2 13.22 -6.57 6.03
C LYS A 2 12.89 -5.27 5.30
N LYS A 3 12.02 -5.35 4.31
CA LYS A 3 11.50 -4.20 3.56
C LYS A 3 10.16 -3.78 4.16
N LEU A 4 10.21 -2.77 5.02
CA LEU A 4 9.04 -2.22 5.69
C LEU A 4 8.82 -0.80 5.18
N GLY A 5 7.61 -0.51 4.72
CA GLY A 5 7.33 0.81 4.17
C GLY A 5 5.93 0.94 3.60
N ILE A 6 5.84 1.54 2.42
CA ILE A 6 4.54 1.90 1.82
C ILE A 6 4.47 1.53 0.34
N VAL A 7 3.25 1.52 -0.17
CA VAL A 7 2.94 1.50 -1.61
C VAL A 7 2.05 2.71 -1.96
N GLU A 8 2.41 3.45 -3.00
CA GLU A 8 1.53 4.42 -3.66
C GLU A 8 0.69 3.62 -4.66
N GLY A 9 -0.40 2.99 -4.21
CA GLY A 9 -1.13 2.00 -5.01
C GLY A 9 -2.65 2.16 -5.04
N SER A 10 -3.19 3.20 -4.40
CA SER A 10 -4.62 3.54 -4.42
C SER A 10 -5.03 4.20 -5.74
N TYR A 11 -6.33 4.14 -6.06
CA TYR A 11 -6.95 4.94 -7.13
C TYR A 11 -7.12 6.40 -6.71
N GLY A 12 -7.25 7.31 -7.68
CA GLY A 12 -7.45 8.74 -7.43
C GLY A 12 -6.22 9.62 -7.69
N SER A 13 -6.10 10.78 -7.03
CA SER A 13 -5.11 11.78 -7.43
C SER A 13 -3.66 11.30 -7.36
N LEU A 14 -2.89 11.52 -8.43
CA LEU A 14 -1.45 11.30 -8.44
C LEU A 14 -0.72 12.23 -7.48
N MET A 15 0.18 11.69 -6.65
CA MET A 15 1.03 12.51 -5.80
C MET A 15 2.00 13.33 -6.65
N SER A 16 2.25 14.56 -6.22
CA SER A 16 3.38 15.35 -6.72
C SER A 16 4.70 14.79 -6.18
N PHE A 17 5.82 15.05 -6.87
CA PHE A 17 7.13 14.67 -6.36
C PHE A 17 7.51 15.36 -5.04
N SER A 18 6.97 16.55 -4.76
CA SER A 18 7.13 17.19 -3.45
C SER A 18 6.50 16.35 -2.34
N GLN A 19 5.27 15.85 -2.56
CA GLN A 19 4.61 14.93 -1.62
C GLN A 19 5.40 13.62 -1.48
N ARG A 20 5.87 13.02 -2.58
CA ARG A 20 6.70 11.80 -2.53
C ARG A 20 7.99 11.99 -1.72
N ASN A 21 8.66 13.13 -1.88
CA ASN A 21 9.85 13.44 -1.08
C ASN A 21 9.53 13.66 0.41
N SER A 22 8.36 14.21 0.74
CA SER A 22 7.86 14.30 2.12
C SER A 22 7.61 12.92 2.73
N ILE A 23 7.03 11.99 1.96
CA ILE A 23 6.84 10.59 2.37
C ILE A 23 8.20 9.92 2.63
N VAL A 24 9.18 10.10 1.74
CA VAL A 24 10.54 9.59 1.93
C VAL A 24 11.20 10.11 3.22
N GLU A 25 11.00 11.39 3.56
CA GLU A 25 11.44 11.95 4.83
C GLU A 25 10.76 11.26 6.02
N SER A 26 9.44 11.07 5.95
CA SER A 26 8.68 10.40 7.00
C SER A 26 9.09 8.94 7.20
N LEU A 27 9.30 8.19 6.12
CA LEU A 27 9.82 6.82 6.18
C LEU A 27 11.16 6.76 6.90
N SER A 28 12.09 7.64 6.53
CA SER A 28 13.43 7.71 7.13
C SER A 28 13.38 8.02 8.62
N ASN A 29 12.57 8.99 9.03
CA ASN A 29 12.37 9.37 10.43
C ASN A 29 11.73 8.26 11.28
N ASN A 30 11.06 7.30 10.65
CA ASN A 30 10.37 6.19 11.30
C ASN A 30 11.12 4.85 11.19
N ASN A 31 12.38 4.87 10.74
CA ASN A 31 13.19 3.66 10.50
C ASN A 31 12.56 2.67 9.52
N LEU A 32 11.75 3.17 8.58
CA LEU A 32 11.23 2.43 7.44
C LEU A 32 12.17 2.62 6.25
N ASN A 33 12.11 1.73 5.27
CA ASN A 33 13.15 1.63 4.25
C ASN A 33 12.65 1.28 2.84
N PHE A 34 11.34 1.22 2.61
CA PHE A 34 10.79 0.78 1.32
C PHE A 34 9.67 1.69 0.82
N TYR A 35 9.67 1.93 -0.50
CA TYR A 35 8.63 2.67 -1.20
C TYR A 35 8.36 1.97 -2.53
N LEU A 36 7.14 1.47 -2.72
CA LEU A 36 6.67 0.95 -4.01
C LEU A 36 5.86 2.01 -4.75
N TYR A 37 6.40 2.50 -5.86
CA TYR A 37 5.72 3.38 -6.80
C TYR A 37 4.82 2.54 -7.72
N ALA A 38 3.51 2.52 -7.48
CA ALA A 38 2.56 1.78 -8.30
C ALA A 38 1.20 2.49 -8.52
N PRO A 39 1.14 3.83 -8.67
CA PRO A 39 -0.13 4.55 -8.68
C PRO A 39 -1.04 4.06 -9.80
N LYS A 40 -2.34 3.92 -9.51
CA LYS A 40 -3.30 3.42 -10.50
C LYS A 40 -3.50 4.39 -11.67
N GLU A 41 -3.38 5.68 -11.41
CA GLU A 41 -3.58 6.74 -12.41
C GLU A 41 -2.34 7.09 -13.24
N ASP A 42 -1.19 6.42 -13.06
CA ASP A 42 -0.06 6.60 -13.97
C ASP A 42 -0.19 5.63 -15.16
N PRO A 43 -0.55 6.14 -16.35
CA PRO A 43 -0.73 5.27 -17.51
C PRO A 43 0.59 4.68 -18.01
N PHE A 44 1.74 5.31 -17.78
CA PHE A 44 3.03 4.93 -18.37
C PHE A 44 3.68 3.71 -17.70
N ILE A 45 3.17 3.30 -16.53
CA ILE A 45 3.53 2.02 -15.88
C ILE A 45 2.43 0.95 -16.03
N ARG A 46 1.33 1.31 -16.71
CA ARG A 46 0.14 0.47 -16.89
C ARG A 46 -0.26 0.40 -18.36
N LYS A 47 -1.32 1.11 -18.75
CA LYS A 47 -1.96 1.04 -20.07
C LYS A 47 -1.02 1.39 -21.23
N HIS A 48 -0.07 2.29 -21.00
CA HIS A 48 0.87 2.84 -21.97
C HIS A 48 2.31 2.55 -21.56
N ILE A 49 2.57 1.33 -21.08
CA ILE A 49 3.91 0.87 -20.67
C ILE A 49 4.94 0.92 -21.81
N ASP A 50 4.49 0.93 -23.06
CA ASP A 50 5.28 1.13 -24.27
C ASP A 50 5.78 2.57 -24.47
N LEU A 51 5.16 3.56 -23.80
CA LEU A 51 5.51 4.97 -23.89
C LEU A 51 6.37 5.41 -22.71
N ASP A 52 7.33 6.30 -22.96
CA ASP A 52 8.11 6.94 -21.90
C ASP A 52 7.37 8.12 -21.27
N HIS A 53 7.59 8.31 -19.97
CA HIS A 53 7.19 9.52 -19.27
C HIS A 53 7.83 10.77 -19.91
N PRO A 54 7.20 11.95 -19.81
CA PRO A 54 7.81 13.20 -20.25
C PRO A 54 9.17 13.46 -19.58
N LYS A 55 10.08 14.15 -20.29
CA LYS A 55 11.44 14.43 -19.79
C LYS A 55 11.48 15.15 -18.45
N GLU A 56 10.60 16.12 -18.24
CA GLU A 56 10.48 16.81 -16.94
C GLU A 56 10.11 15.84 -15.81
N TRP A 57 9.23 14.87 -16.08
CA TRP A 57 8.89 13.84 -15.11
C TRP A 57 10.09 12.91 -14.83
N GLU A 58 10.83 12.50 -15.87
CA GLU A 58 12.04 11.68 -15.72
C GLU A 58 13.08 12.35 -14.81
N GLU A 59 13.32 13.65 -15.00
CA GLU A 59 14.23 14.44 -14.17
C GLU A 59 13.76 14.51 -12.71
N GLN A 60 12.46 14.70 -12.48
CA GLN A 60 11.90 14.71 -11.12
C GLN A 60 11.97 13.32 -10.47
N PHE A 61 11.74 12.25 -11.22
CA PHE A 61 11.86 10.87 -10.74
C PHE A 61 13.30 10.51 -10.40
N GLN A 62 14.27 10.90 -11.23
CA GLN A 62 15.69 10.70 -10.95
C GLN A 62 16.10 11.42 -9.64
N ASN A 63 15.66 12.66 -9.46
CA ASN A 63 15.89 13.40 -8.22
C ASN A 63 15.23 12.72 -7.01
N PHE A 64 14.02 12.17 -7.18
CA PHE A 64 13.32 11.40 -6.16
C PHE A 64 14.10 10.14 -5.75
N CYS A 65 14.56 9.33 -6.70
CA CYS A 65 15.42 8.17 -6.41
C CYS A 65 16.72 8.58 -5.69
N HIS A 66 17.37 9.65 -6.12
CA HIS A 66 18.58 10.16 -5.48
C HIS A 66 18.34 10.58 -4.01
N ASN A 67 17.25 11.29 -3.75
CA ASN A 67 16.89 11.72 -2.39
C ASN A 67 16.52 10.54 -1.49
N ALA A 68 15.81 9.55 -2.02
CA ALA A 68 15.46 8.32 -1.32
C ALA A 68 16.71 7.51 -0.94
N ASN A 69 17.64 7.33 -1.88
CA ASN A 69 18.89 6.63 -1.64
C ASN A 69 19.75 7.28 -0.55
N LYS A 70 19.83 8.63 -0.51
CA LYS A 70 20.52 9.36 0.57
C LYS A 70 19.95 9.10 1.96
N LYS A 71 18.70 8.66 2.04
CA LYS A 71 17.96 8.37 3.26
C LYS A 71 17.82 6.88 3.54
N ASN A 72 18.49 6.04 2.76
CA ASN A 72 18.39 4.58 2.81
C ASN A 72 16.95 4.07 2.55
N ILE A 73 16.19 4.78 1.73
CA ILE A 73 14.87 4.35 1.26
C ILE A 73 15.02 3.71 -0.12
N GLN A 74 14.69 2.42 -0.20
CA GLN A 74 14.67 1.68 -1.44
C GLN A 74 13.39 2.01 -2.22
N ILE A 75 13.55 2.61 -3.40
CA ILE A 75 12.46 2.78 -4.36
C ILE A 75 12.33 1.51 -5.21
N SER A 76 11.11 1.02 -5.32
CA SER A 76 10.69 -0.02 -6.28
C SER A 76 9.59 0.53 -7.19
N VAL A 77 9.53 0.06 -8.43
CA VAL A 77 8.50 0.47 -9.41
C VAL A 77 7.62 -0.71 -9.78
N GLY A 78 6.32 -0.56 -9.59
CA GLY A 78 5.30 -1.49 -10.07
C GLY A 78 4.99 -1.27 -11.55
N LEU A 79 5.08 -2.33 -12.35
CA LEU A 79 4.85 -2.33 -13.79
C LEU A 79 3.76 -3.33 -14.12
N CYS A 80 2.75 -2.93 -14.90
CA CYS A 80 1.64 -3.79 -15.30
C CYS A 80 1.74 -4.12 -16.81
N PRO A 81 2.59 -5.07 -17.21
CA PRO A 81 2.70 -5.47 -18.61
C PRO A 81 1.49 -6.31 -19.05
N LYS A 82 1.24 -6.34 -20.35
CA LYS A 82 0.39 -7.39 -20.94
C LYS A 82 1.17 -8.69 -21.00
N THR A 83 0.51 -9.82 -20.77
CA THR A 83 1.11 -11.18 -20.73
C THR A 83 1.83 -11.63 -22.01
N ASN A 84 1.69 -10.88 -23.11
CA ASN A 84 2.37 -11.13 -24.38
C ASN A 84 3.35 -10.02 -24.81
N ASP A 85 3.64 -9.03 -23.96
CA ASP A 85 4.46 -7.86 -24.31
C ASP A 85 5.68 -7.70 -23.39
N TYR A 86 6.63 -8.63 -23.51
CA TYR A 86 7.89 -8.57 -22.77
C TYR A 86 8.80 -7.41 -23.22
N VAL A 87 8.74 -7.02 -24.50
CA VAL A 87 9.63 -5.99 -25.05
C VAL A 87 9.36 -4.64 -24.39
N SER A 88 8.08 -4.25 -24.26
CA SER A 88 7.73 -3.01 -23.57
C SER A 88 8.13 -3.05 -22.10
N LEU A 89 7.95 -4.19 -21.42
CA LEU A 89 8.41 -4.37 -20.05
C LEU A 89 9.93 -4.18 -19.90
N ALA A 90 10.73 -4.87 -20.71
CA ALA A 90 12.19 -4.79 -20.66
C ALA A 90 12.71 -3.38 -20.96
N ASN A 91 12.12 -2.69 -21.94
CA ASN A 91 12.42 -1.29 -22.23
C ASN A 91 12.08 -0.40 -21.03
N LYS A 92 10.94 -0.62 -20.38
CA LYS A 92 10.52 0.14 -19.21
C LYS A 92 11.41 -0.09 -17.99
N ILE A 93 11.84 -1.33 -17.74
CA ILE A 93 12.80 -1.66 -16.68
C ILE A 93 14.12 -0.93 -16.92
N ASN A 94 14.70 -1.06 -18.12
CA ASN A 94 15.93 -0.35 -18.50
C ASN A 94 15.79 1.17 -18.34
N LYS A 95 14.61 1.71 -18.68
CA LYS A 95 14.32 3.12 -18.50
C LYS A 95 14.40 3.53 -17.03
N PHE A 96 13.71 2.85 -16.13
CA PHE A 96 13.75 3.14 -14.70
C PHE A 96 15.12 2.90 -14.07
N LYS A 97 15.87 1.89 -14.53
CA LYS A 97 17.29 1.69 -14.16
C LYS A 97 18.14 2.91 -14.51
N SER A 98 17.96 3.47 -15.70
CA SER A 98 18.67 4.70 -16.11
C SER A 98 18.34 5.93 -15.24
N LEU A 99 17.17 5.92 -14.58
CA LEU A 99 16.74 6.97 -13.64
C LEU A 99 17.16 6.69 -12.18
N GLY A 100 17.85 5.57 -11.92
CA GLY A 100 18.38 5.23 -10.61
C GLY A 100 17.51 4.29 -9.75
N CYS A 101 16.51 3.62 -10.35
CA CYS A 101 15.70 2.60 -9.69
C CYS A 101 16.10 1.19 -10.15
N ASN A 102 16.41 0.29 -9.21
CA ASN A 102 16.89 -1.06 -9.51
C ASN A 102 16.03 -2.17 -8.89
N HIS A 103 14.81 -1.83 -8.48
CA HIS A 103 13.87 -2.76 -7.86
C HIS A 103 12.50 -2.59 -8.52
N PHE A 104 11.83 -3.71 -8.73
CA PHE A 104 10.62 -3.74 -9.54
C PHE A 104 9.57 -4.66 -8.92
N ALA A 105 8.32 -4.41 -9.28
CA ALA A 105 7.25 -5.38 -9.12
C ALA A 105 6.56 -5.53 -10.48
N ILE A 106 6.31 -6.76 -10.91
CA ILE A 106 5.50 -7.07 -12.09
C ILE A 106 4.10 -7.40 -11.59
N LEU A 107 3.13 -6.58 -12.00
CA LEU A 107 1.83 -6.49 -11.40
C LEU A 107 0.75 -7.00 -12.35
N PHE A 108 0.09 -8.10 -11.99
CA PHE A 108 -1.06 -8.67 -12.71
C PHE A 108 -2.35 -8.53 -11.90
N ASP A 109 -2.46 -7.57 -10.98
CA ASP A 109 -3.70 -7.26 -10.25
C ASP A 109 -4.76 -6.59 -11.15
N ASP A 110 -6.02 -6.63 -10.72
CA ASP A 110 -7.16 -5.92 -11.35
C ASP A 110 -7.36 -6.23 -12.85
N THR A 111 -7.11 -7.48 -13.25
CA THR A 111 -7.31 -7.99 -14.62
C THR A 111 -8.07 -9.31 -14.62
N GLU A 112 -8.79 -9.59 -15.71
CA GLU A 112 -9.41 -10.90 -15.98
C GLU A 112 -8.46 -11.87 -16.70
N ASP A 113 -7.18 -11.51 -16.81
CA ASP A 113 -6.14 -12.37 -17.32
C ASP A 113 -5.72 -13.39 -16.25
N TYR A 114 -6.28 -14.60 -16.36
CA TYR A 114 -5.98 -15.74 -15.50
C TYR A 114 -5.05 -16.77 -16.18
N ASP A 115 -4.12 -16.32 -17.04
CA ASP A 115 -3.09 -17.17 -17.64
C ASP A 115 -1.76 -17.09 -16.87
N LEU A 116 -1.66 -17.85 -15.77
CA LEU A 116 -0.43 -17.92 -14.97
C LEU A 116 0.80 -18.29 -15.81
N LYS A 117 0.66 -19.16 -16.82
CA LYS A 117 1.80 -19.65 -17.59
C LYS A 117 2.45 -18.49 -18.34
N SER A 118 1.64 -17.64 -18.98
CA SER A 118 2.13 -16.47 -19.70
C SER A 118 2.68 -15.41 -18.74
N GLN A 119 2.07 -15.23 -17.57
CA GLN A 119 2.59 -14.35 -16.52
C GLN A 119 3.97 -14.79 -16.01
N LEU A 120 4.15 -16.09 -15.73
CA LEU A 120 5.43 -16.65 -15.31
C LEU A 120 6.48 -16.61 -16.42
N ASP A 121 6.10 -16.76 -17.69
CA ASP A 121 7.03 -16.60 -18.82
C ASP A 121 7.61 -15.18 -18.86
N ILE A 122 6.77 -14.15 -18.71
CA ILE A 122 7.23 -12.75 -18.61
C ILE A 122 8.11 -12.54 -17.38
N PHE A 123 7.64 -12.99 -16.21
CA PHE A 123 8.35 -12.82 -14.95
C PHE A 123 9.74 -13.48 -15.00
N ASN A 124 9.83 -14.74 -15.46
CA ASN A 124 11.10 -15.46 -15.56
C ASN A 124 12.03 -14.85 -16.61
N LYS A 125 11.52 -14.32 -17.73
CA LYS A 125 12.36 -13.57 -18.68
C LYS A 125 12.94 -12.32 -18.03
N ALA A 126 12.14 -11.57 -17.27
CA ALA A 126 12.61 -10.39 -16.55
C ALA A 126 13.69 -10.75 -15.51
N GLU A 127 13.46 -11.78 -14.69
CA GLU A 127 14.45 -12.27 -13.71
C GLU A 127 15.76 -12.73 -14.38
N ASN A 128 15.68 -13.37 -15.55
CA ASN A 128 16.85 -13.84 -16.29
C ASN A 128 17.66 -12.71 -16.94
N GLU A 129 16.99 -11.67 -17.45
CA GLU A 129 17.65 -10.52 -18.10
C GLU A 129 18.19 -9.52 -17.07
N PHE A 130 17.46 -9.29 -15.98
CA PHE A 130 17.75 -8.27 -14.96
C PHE A 130 18.20 -8.88 -13.63
N GLN A 131 19.17 -9.80 -13.68
CA GLN A 131 19.66 -10.55 -12.50
C GLN A 131 20.25 -9.68 -11.38
N ASP A 132 20.60 -8.43 -11.70
CA ASP A 132 21.09 -7.43 -10.75
C ASP A 132 19.96 -6.68 -10.04
N SER A 133 18.70 -6.94 -10.40
CA SER A 133 17.50 -6.26 -9.90
C SER A 133 16.65 -7.23 -9.07
N GLU A 134 15.98 -6.72 -8.05
CA GLU A 134 14.96 -7.49 -7.33
C GLU A 134 13.60 -7.30 -8.01
N ILE A 135 12.91 -8.38 -8.37
CA ILE A 135 11.59 -8.34 -8.99
C ILE A 135 10.58 -9.12 -8.16
N ILE A 136 9.51 -8.44 -7.75
CA ILE A 136 8.39 -9.02 -6.99
C ILE A 136 7.24 -9.34 -7.96
N PHE A 137 6.54 -10.46 -7.76
CA PHE A 137 5.38 -10.84 -8.57
C PHE A 137 4.05 -10.51 -7.87
N CYS A 138 3.13 -9.79 -8.51
CA CYS A 138 1.74 -9.71 -8.03
C CYS A 138 0.84 -10.61 -8.90
N PRO A 139 0.27 -11.69 -8.34
CA PRO A 139 -0.66 -12.55 -9.07
C PRO A 139 -1.99 -11.85 -9.38
N SER A 140 -2.72 -12.32 -10.39
CA SER A 140 -4.13 -11.91 -10.60
C SER A 140 -5.05 -12.26 -9.43
N ILE A 141 -4.73 -13.36 -8.73
CA ILE A 141 -5.39 -13.76 -7.49
C ILE A 141 -4.44 -13.45 -6.34
N TYR A 142 -4.59 -12.27 -5.75
CA TYR A 142 -3.73 -11.71 -4.70
C TYR A 142 -4.37 -11.70 -3.30
N THR A 143 -5.54 -12.32 -3.15
CA THR A 143 -6.28 -12.40 -1.89
C THR A 143 -7.20 -13.62 -1.87
N SER A 144 -7.52 -14.14 -0.67
CA SER A 144 -8.37 -15.33 -0.53
C SER A 144 -9.76 -15.14 -1.12
N GLU A 145 -10.37 -13.96 -0.99
CA GLU A 145 -11.72 -13.71 -1.48
C GLU A 145 -11.86 -13.76 -3.02
N LEU A 146 -10.74 -13.68 -3.75
CA LEU A 146 -10.72 -13.84 -5.21
C LEU A 146 -10.63 -15.32 -5.64
N ILE A 147 -10.15 -16.23 -4.78
CA ILE A 147 -9.88 -17.64 -5.16
C ILE A 147 -11.15 -18.31 -5.71
N ASP A 148 -12.26 -18.18 -4.99
CA ASP A 148 -13.48 -18.96 -5.23
C ASP A 148 -14.56 -18.22 -6.02
N GLN A 149 -14.24 -17.08 -6.65
CA GLN A 149 -15.23 -16.30 -7.41
C GLN A 149 -15.80 -17.04 -8.62
N ASN A 150 -14.98 -17.82 -9.33
CA ASN A 150 -15.42 -18.68 -10.44
C ASN A 150 -14.41 -19.83 -10.69
N GLN A 151 -14.66 -20.64 -11.73
CA GLN A 151 -13.79 -21.78 -12.03
C GLN A 151 -12.37 -21.35 -12.48
N ASN A 152 -12.26 -20.25 -13.24
CA ASN A 152 -10.97 -19.78 -13.75
C ASN A 152 -10.08 -19.27 -12.60
N THR A 153 -10.65 -18.56 -11.62
CA THR A 153 -9.90 -18.07 -10.45
C THR A 153 -9.39 -19.23 -9.59
N LYS A 154 -10.21 -20.28 -9.39
CA LYS A 154 -9.81 -21.50 -8.67
C LYS A 154 -8.67 -22.22 -9.39
N GLU A 155 -8.78 -22.40 -10.70
CA GLU A 155 -7.77 -23.07 -11.51
C GLU A 155 -6.46 -22.29 -11.56
N TYR A 156 -6.54 -20.96 -11.72
CA TYR A 156 -5.38 -20.08 -11.64
C TYR A 156 -4.66 -20.22 -10.30
N PHE A 157 -5.38 -20.13 -9.18
CA PHE A 157 -4.76 -20.19 -7.86
C PHE A 157 -4.18 -21.57 -7.55
N ALA A 158 -4.87 -22.64 -7.95
CA ALA A 158 -4.33 -24.00 -7.86
C ALA A 158 -3.04 -24.14 -8.67
N SER A 159 -3.01 -23.58 -9.89
CA SER A 159 -1.81 -23.54 -10.71
C SER A 159 -0.69 -22.71 -10.06
N PHE A 160 -1.04 -21.58 -9.44
CA PHE A 160 -0.09 -20.68 -8.77
C PHE A 160 0.65 -21.41 -7.66
N LYS A 161 -0.06 -22.09 -6.76
CA LYS A 161 0.56 -22.87 -5.67
C LYS A 161 1.48 -23.99 -6.17
N ASN A 162 1.18 -24.57 -7.33
CA ASN A 162 1.95 -25.70 -7.86
C ASN A 162 3.17 -25.28 -8.70
N ASN A 163 3.17 -24.06 -9.24
CA ASN A 163 4.15 -23.65 -10.27
C ASN A 163 4.92 -22.37 -9.92
N PHE A 164 4.50 -21.59 -8.92
CA PHE A 164 5.25 -20.39 -8.52
C PHE A 164 6.58 -20.80 -7.86
N PRO A 165 7.72 -20.18 -8.23
CA PRO A 165 9.03 -20.59 -7.69
C PRO A 165 9.18 -20.35 -6.18
N GLU A 166 9.74 -21.32 -5.47
CA GLU A 166 9.90 -21.30 -4.01
C GLU A 166 10.94 -20.29 -3.50
N ASP A 167 11.78 -19.72 -4.38
CA ASP A 167 12.82 -18.74 -4.05
C ASP A 167 12.44 -17.30 -4.42
N LYS A 168 11.22 -17.07 -4.92
CA LYS A 168 10.76 -15.76 -5.42
C LYS A 168 9.70 -15.15 -4.51
N THR A 169 9.65 -13.82 -4.47
CA THR A 169 8.69 -13.06 -3.67
C THR A 169 7.44 -12.75 -4.46
N PHE A 170 6.27 -12.89 -3.83
CA PHE A 170 4.99 -12.52 -4.41
C PHE A 170 4.12 -11.71 -3.45
N ILE A 171 3.19 -10.94 -4.01
CA ILE A 171 2.30 -10.05 -3.27
C ILE A 171 1.04 -10.79 -2.80
N TRP A 172 0.61 -10.49 -1.57
CA TRP A 172 -0.65 -10.97 -0.99
C TRP A 172 -1.28 -9.88 -0.10
N THR A 173 -2.61 -9.72 -0.15
CA THR A 173 -3.34 -8.74 0.71
C THR A 173 -4.05 -9.38 1.90
N GLY A 174 -3.93 -10.71 2.07
CA GLY A 174 -4.59 -11.46 3.13
C GLY A 174 -5.95 -12.03 2.71
N PRO A 175 -6.86 -12.30 3.67
CA PRO A 175 -8.17 -12.91 3.40
C PRO A 175 -9.09 -12.08 2.48
N LYS A 176 -8.90 -10.76 2.46
CA LYS A 176 -9.65 -9.81 1.63
C LYS A 176 -8.71 -8.82 0.95
N VAL A 177 -9.22 -8.10 -0.05
CA VAL A 177 -8.56 -6.94 -0.63
C VAL A 177 -8.24 -5.95 0.48
N ILE A 178 -9.22 -5.66 1.35
CA ILE A 178 -9.07 -4.89 2.59
C ILE A 178 -9.25 -5.85 3.77
N SER A 179 -8.15 -6.34 4.32
CA SER A 179 -8.15 -7.28 5.45
C SER A 179 -8.24 -6.53 6.79
N GLU A 180 -9.32 -6.76 7.53
CA GLU A 180 -9.51 -6.18 8.89
C GLU A 180 -8.72 -6.93 9.97
N GLU A 181 -8.16 -8.09 9.63
CA GLU A 181 -7.28 -8.90 10.49
C GLU A 181 -6.17 -9.57 9.65
N LEU A 182 -4.92 -9.32 10.02
CA LEU A 182 -3.70 -9.91 9.49
C LEU A 182 -2.96 -10.59 10.64
N ASN A 183 -3.26 -11.88 10.83
CA ASN A 183 -2.67 -12.77 11.82
C ASN A 183 -2.24 -14.08 11.14
N ASP A 184 -1.85 -15.11 11.89
CA ASP A 184 -1.40 -16.39 11.32
C ASP A 184 -2.41 -17.07 10.38
N GLU A 185 -3.71 -16.80 10.55
CA GLU A 185 -4.76 -17.35 9.69
C GLU A 185 -4.87 -16.60 8.35
N ALA A 186 -4.27 -15.41 8.21
CA ALA A 186 -4.33 -14.58 7.01
C ALA A 186 -3.70 -15.23 5.77
N ASP A 187 -2.81 -16.21 5.98
CA ASP A 187 -2.12 -16.95 4.93
C ASP A 187 -2.58 -18.42 4.84
N ASN A 188 -3.74 -18.79 5.41
CA ASN A 188 -4.19 -20.19 5.47
C ASN A 188 -4.22 -20.87 4.09
N ASP A 189 -4.59 -20.14 3.04
CA ASP A 189 -4.62 -20.65 1.66
C ASP A 189 -3.21 -20.85 1.05
N LEU A 190 -2.20 -20.24 1.67
CA LEU A 190 -0.78 -20.24 1.27
C LEU A 190 0.11 -21.02 2.25
N LYS A 191 -0.47 -21.83 3.16
CA LYS A 191 0.28 -22.55 4.21
C LYS A 191 1.42 -23.43 3.72
N ASP A 192 1.33 -23.90 2.47
CA ASP A 192 2.33 -24.77 1.83
C ASP A 192 3.43 -23.95 1.11
N MET A 193 3.32 -22.63 1.09
CA MET A 193 4.29 -21.71 0.49
C MET A 193 5.25 -21.13 1.54
N VAL A 194 6.42 -20.69 1.10
CA VAL A 194 7.45 -20.11 1.96
C VAL A 194 6.99 -18.75 2.52
N ASN A 195 6.74 -18.66 3.83
CA ASN A 195 6.14 -17.46 4.44
C ASN A 195 6.97 -16.18 4.24
N SER A 196 8.31 -16.27 4.24
CA SER A 196 9.20 -15.13 4.02
C SER A 196 9.09 -14.54 2.61
N ASN A 197 8.54 -15.29 1.66
CA ASN A 197 8.36 -14.85 0.27
C ASN A 197 7.04 -14.13 0.04
N ILE A 198 6.15 -14.11 1.04
CA ILE A 198 4.89 -13.41 0.98
C ILE A 198 5.15 -11.94 1.32
N ALA A 199 5.10 -11.07 0.31
CA ALA A 199 5.11 -9.63 0.48
C ALA A 199 3.69 -9.13 0.74
N VAL A 200 3.46 -8.59 1.93
CA VAL A 200 2.11 -8.13 2.32
C VAL A 200 1.86 -6.74 1.76
N TRP A 201 0.83 -6.63 0.91
CA TRP A 201 0.25 -5.36 0.46
C TRP A 201 -0.98 -5.08 1.31
N ASP A 202 -0.86 -4.17 2.28
CA ASP A 202 -1.94 -3.90 3.22
C ASP A 202 -2.81 -2.70 2.77
N ASN A 203 -4.06 -2.98 2.36
CA ASN A 203 -5.02 -1.95 1.94
C ASN A 203 -5.89 -1.41 3.08
N TYR A 204 -5.62 -1.73 4.35
CA TYR A 204 -6.48 -1.35 5.48
C TYR A 204 -6.88 0.13 5.49
N PHE A 205 -5.95 1.02 5.15
CA PHE A 205 -6.14 2.46 5.20
C PHE A 205 -6.70 3.08 3.91
N THR A 206 -6.84 2.33 2.81
CA THR A 206 -7.27 2.93 1.54
C THR A 206 -8.72 3.44 1.62
N VAL A 207 -9.02 4.45 0.81
CA VAL A 207 -10.31 5.16 0.82
C VAL A 207 -11.02 5.15 -0.54
N ASP A 208 -10.38 4.57 -1.55
CA ASP A 208 -10.83 4.57 -2.94
C ASP A 208 -12.04 3.68 -3.20
N SER A 209 -12.12 2.52 -2.53
CA SER A 209 -13.24 1.58 -2.66
C SER A 209 -14.52 2.00 -1.92
N CYS A 210 -14.41 2.82 -0.86
CA CYS A 210 -15.54 3.34 -0.11
C CYS A 210 -15.24 4.77 0.37
N PRO A 211 -15.47 5.80 -0.46
CA PRO A 211 -15.05 7.17 -0.19
C PRO A 211 -15.79 7.84 0.98
N GLU A 212 -16.85 7.23 1.53
CA GLU A 212 -17.50 7.71 2.74
C GLU A 212 -16.85 7.22 4.04
N LEU A 213 -16.02 6.18 3.98
CA LEU A 213 -15.37 5.58 5.13
C LEU A 213 -13.85 5.74 5.04
N PHE A 214 -13.25 5.91 6.21
CA PHE A 214 -11.80 5.97 6.36
C PHE A 214 -11.44 5.16 7.60
N ASN A 215 -10.58 4.17 7.41
CA ASN A 215 -10.10 3.32 8.49
C ASN A 215 -8.83 3.92 9.08
N TYR A 216 -8.79 4.08 10.40
CA TYR A 216 -7.60 4.52 11.10
C TYR A 216 -7.60 4.00 12.54
N SER A 217 -6.52 3.32 12.91
CA SER A 217 -6.29 2.73 14.23
C SER A 217 -4.78 2.63 14.48
N TYR A 218 -4.39 2.13 15.65
CA TYR A 218 -2.97 1.85 15.95
C TYR A 218 -2.53 0.49 15.39
N PHE A 219 -2.85 0.23 14.12
CA PHE A 219 -2.63 -1.07 13.48
C PHE A 219 -3.34 -2.22 14.23
N ASP A 220 -4.57 -1.98 14.72
CA ASP A 220 -5.34 -2.98 15.49
C ASP A 220 -5.76 -4.20 14.65
N HIS A 221 -5.60 -4.10 13.32
CA HIS A 221 -5.79 -5.20 12.36
C HIS A 221 -4.54 -6.06 12.19
N LEU A 222 -3.34 -5.60 12.56
CA LEU A 222 -2.09 -6.30 12.30
C LEU A 222 -1.53 -6.94 13.58
N ASP A 223 -1.30 -8.25 13.55
CA ASP A 223 -0.53 -8.94 14.58
C ASP A 223 0.98 -8.73 14.35
N ILE A 224 1.69 -8.30 15.40
CA ILE A 224 3.14 -8.08 15.36
C ILE A 224 3.90 -9.40 15.15
N GLU A 225 3.40 -10.54 15.64
CA GLU A 225 4.03 -11.85 15.45
C GLU A 225 3.85 -12.35 14.01
N TYR A 226 2.73 -12.03 13.38
CA TYR A 226 2.54 -12.23 11.94
C TYR A 226 3.54 -11.40 11.14
N LEU A 227 3.65 -10.10 11.42
CA LEU A 227 4.61 -9.20 10.75
C LEU A 227 6.06 -9.69 10.91
N LYS A 228 6.43 -10.24 12.07
CA LYS A 228 7.76 -10.80 12.32
C LYS A 228 8.13 -11.99 11.43
N LYS A 229 7.16 -12.67 10.81
CA LYS A 229 7.41 -13.77 9.86
C LYS A 229 7.61 -13.28 8.42
N LYS A 230 7.32 -12.01 8.12
CA LYS A 230 7.42 -11.40 6.79
C LYS A 230 8.75 -10.73 6.56
N GLU A 231 9.30 -10.88 5.36
CA GLU A 231 10.44 -10.07 4.89
C GLU A 231 10.01 -8.78 4.20
N MET A 232 8.79 -8.71 3.68
CA MET A 232 8.23 -7.49 3.09
C MET A 232 6.81 -7.21 3.57
N TYR A 233 6.56 -5.98 3.98
CA TYR A 233 5.24 -5.49 4.34
C TYR A 233 5.17 -4.00 3.97
N PHE A 234 4.17 -3.62 3.20
CA PHE A 234 3.97 -2.25 2.79
C PHE A 234 2.50 -1.82 2.91
N VAL A 235 2.30 -0.67 3.53
CA VAL A 235 1.00 -0.05 3.74
C VAL A 235 0.60 0.70 2.47
N ASN A 236 -0.57 0.39 1.91
CA ASN A 236 -1.13 1.16 0.82
C ASN A 236 -1.74 2.45 1.36
N LEU A 237 -1.26 3.56 0.82
CA LEU A 237 -1.59 4.89 1.30
C LEU A 237 -2.96 5.37 0.80
N THR A 238 -3.46 6.44 1.43
CA THR A 238 -4.78 7.04 1.14
C THR A 238 -4.74 7.98 -0.07
N GLY A 239 -3.57 8.50 -0.43
CA GLY A 239 -3.43 9.61 -1.38
C GLY A 239 -3.56 10.99 -0.73
N MET A 240 -3.89 11.06 0.57
CA MET A 240 -4.01 12.28 1.35
C MET A 240 -2.70 12.54 2.11
N ALA A 241 -1.91 13.51 1.65
CA ALA A 241 -0.53 13.69 2.08
C ALA A 241 -0.33 13.84 3.59
N TYR A 242 -1.19 14.57 4.31
CA TYR A 242 -1.02 14.73 5.76
C TYR A 242 -1.43 13.47 6.51
N THR A 243 -2.50 12.81 6.05
CA THR A 243 -2.98 11.53 6.58
C THR A 243 -1.96 10.41 6.37
N ASP A 244 -1.34 10.36 5.19
CA ASP A 244 -0.32 9.36 4.86
C ASP A 244 0.93 9.51 5.75
N ASN A 245 1.34 10.75 6.03
CA ASN A 245 2.41 11.00 6.99
C ASN A 245 2.06 10.52 8.40
N LEU A 246 0.81 10.72 8.83
CA LEU A 246 0.30 10.25 10.11
C LEU A 246 0.27 8.71 10.19
N ILE A 247 -0.15 8.04 9.11
CA ILE A 247 -0.15 6.56 9.00
C ILE A 247 1.28 6.03 9.10
N ILE A 248 2.24 6.62 8.37
CA ILE A 248 3.66 6.22 8.41
C ILE A 248 4.23 6.38 9.81
N ASN A 249 3.94 7.49 10.48
CA ASN A 249 4.39 7.73 11.86
C ASN A 249 3.81 6.69 12.82
N THR A 250 2.51 6.40 12.67
CA THR A 250 1.83 5.36 13.46
C THR A 250 2.44 3.97 13.21
N PHE A 251 2.77 3.65 11.96
CA PHE A 251 3.40 2.38 11.60
C PHE A 251 4.80 2.26 12.21
N GLY A 252 5.62 3.30 12.09
CA GLY A 252 6.95 3.37 12.69
C GLY A 252 6.93 3.12 14.20
N HIS A 253 6.00 3.77 14.92
CA HIS A 253 5.82 3.52 16.34
C HIS A 253 5.31 2.11 16.66
N PHE A 254 4.40 1.57 15.85
CA PHE A 254 3.88 0.22 16.01
C PHE A 254 5.00 -0.84 15.93
N ILE A 255 5.89 -0.75 14.93
CA ILE A 255 6.95 -1.74 14.73
C ILE A 255 8.17 -1.57 15.64
N ASN A 256 8.49 -0.35 16.06
CA ASN A 256 9.69 -0.06 16.86
C ASN A 256 9.45 -0.25 18.38
N GLY A 257 8.24 -0.64 18.78
CA GLY A 257 7.85 -0.79 20.17
C GLY A 257 7.43 0.55 20.79
N LYS A 258 6.18 0.60 21.26
CA LYS A 258 5.49 1.76 21.85
C LYS A 258 6.37 2.53 22.85
N THR A 259 7.04 3.58 22.39
CA THR A 259 7.71 4.56 23.27
C THR A 259 6.71 5.49 23.96
N ILE A 260 5.55 5.67 23.33
CA ILE A 260 4.43 6.51 23.78
C ILE A 260 3.09 5.80 23.50
N SER A 261 2.02 6.23 24.17
CA SER A 261 0.67 5.77 23.89
C SER A 261 0.15 6.28 22.53
N PHE A 262 -0.89 5.65 22.00
CA PHE A 262 -1.53 6.12 20.77
C PHE A 262 -2.08 7.55 20.93
N GLU A 263 -2.64 7.88 22.10
CA GLU A 263 -3.13 9.22 22.39
C GLU A 263 -2.01 10.28 22.33
N GLU A 264 -0.84 9.97 22.90
CA GLU A 264 0.35 10.82 22.86
C GLU A 264 0.88 10.99 21.43
N LEU A 265 0.91 9.91 20.63
CA LEU A 265 1.27 9.99 19.21
C LEU A 265 0.35 10.96 18.45
N LEU A 266 -0.97 10.86 18.66
CA LEU A 266 -1.92 11.75 17.99
C LEU A 266 -1.75 13.22 18.43
N LYS A 267 -1.40 13.45 19.70
CA LYS A 267 -1.06 14.79 20.22
C LYS A 267 0.20 15.35 19.57
N GLU A 268 1.26 14.55 19.44
CA GLU A 268 2.51 14.96 18.78
C GLU A 268 2.29 15.30 17.30
N ASN A 269 1.38 14.59 16.64
CA ASN A 269 0.93 14.89 15.27
C ASN A 269 -0.13 16.01 15.20
N LYS A 270 -0.39 16.73 16.30
CA LYS A 270 -1.23 17.93 16.38
C LYS A 270 -2.70 17.69 16.01
N LEU A 271 -3.24 16.51 16.30
CA LEU A 271 -4.68 16.28 16.18
C LEU A 271 -5.45 17.06 17.26
N ASP A 272 -6.65 17.51 16.92
CA ASP A 272 -7.54 18.16 17.89
C ASP A 272 -7.91 17.19 19.02
N LYS A 273 -7.93 17.67 20.26
CA LYS A 273 -8.25 16.83 21.43
C LYS A 273 -9.59 16.10 21.31
N ASN A 274 -10.61 16.74 20.70
CA ASN A 274 -11.90 16.10 20.54
C ASN A 274 -11.82 15.02 19.47
N LEU A 275 -10.99 15.20 18.43
CA LEU A 275 -10.77 14.17 17.41
C LEU A 275 -10.04 12.97 18.00
N ILE A 276 -9.06 13.19 18.88
CA ILE A 276 -8.36 12.12 19.60
C ILE A 276 -9.35 11.29 20.44
N GLU A 277 -10.26 11.94 21.17
CA GLU A 277 -11.31 11.26 21.92
C GLU A 277 -12.35 10.53 21.04
N LEU A 278 -12.36 10.81 19.73
CA LEU A 278 -13.26 10.21 18.74
C LEU A 278 -12.54 9.25 17.79
N ILE A 279 -11.24 9.02 17.97
CA ILE A 279 -10.45 8.27 16.99
C ILE A 279 -10.95 6.83 16.83
N HIS A 280 -11.59 6.27 17.86
CA HIS A 280 -12.23 4.96 17.83
C HIS A 280 -13.34 4.84 16.78
N LEU A 281 -13.96 5.95 16.36
CA LEU A 281 -15.00 5.96 15.32
C LEU A 281 -14.44 5.63 13.93
N PHE A 282 -13.12 5.71 13.74
CA PHE A 282 -12.43 5.36 12.49
C PHE A 282 -11.88 3.92 12.51
N ASN A 283 -12.05 3.17 13.60
CA ASN A 283 -11.67 1.76 13.63
C ASN A 283 -12.87 0.88 13.19
N PRO A 284 -12.78 0.14 12.07
CA PRO A 284 -13.86 -0.72 11.57
C PRO A 284 -14.29 -1.81 12.55
N LYS A 285 -13.43 -2.22 13.51
CA LYS A 285 -13.80 -3.17 14.57
C LYS A 285 -14.87 -2.61 15.52
N ASN A 286 -15.02 -1.28 15.58
CA ASN A 286 -16.02 -0.63 16.42
C ASN A 286 -17.34 -0.46 15.67
N LYS A 287 -18.44 -0.82 16.32
CA LYS A 287 -19.78 -0.51 15.79
C LYS A 287 -19.97 1.00 15.73
N LEU A 288 -20.21 1.51 14.54
CA LEU A 288 -20.41 2.93 14.33
C LEU A 288 -21.77 3.38 14.87
N LYS A 289 -21.81 3.78 16.14
CA LYS A 289 -22.95 4.40 16.81
C LYS A 289 -22.47 5.70 17.47
N ILE A 290 -23.00 6.82 17.01
CA ILE A 290 -22.57 8.15 17.44
C ILE A 290 -23.56 8.66 18.48
N THR A 291 -23.05 8.98 19.65
CA THR A 291 -23.82 9.60 20.74
C THR A 291 -24.00 11.10 20.51
N ASP A 292 -24.97 11.72 21.18
CA ASP A 292 -25.18 13.17 21.12
C ASP A 292 -23.92 13.96 21.53
N SER A 293 -23.21 13.47 22.55
CA SER A 293 -21.96 14.06 23.03
C SER A 293 -20.86 14.03 21.97
N GLU A 294 -20.70 12.90 21.28
CA GLU A 294 -19.75 12.76 20.17
C GLU A 294 -20.16 13.64 18.97
N ASN A 295 -21.46 13.76 18.68
CA ASN A 295 -21.93 14.63 17.60
C ASN A 295 -21.65 16.12 17.89
N ILE A 296 -21.75 16.56 19.15
CA ILE A 296 -21.34 17.91 19.58
C ILE A 296 -19.84 18.12 19.33
N LYS A 297 -19.00 17.14 19.69
CA LYS A 297 -17.55 17.18 19.44
C LYS A 297 -17.23 17.25 17.94
N ILE A 298 -17.88 16.45 17.11
CA ILE A 298 -17.71 16.48 15.65
C ILE A 298 -18.04 17.87 15.09
N LYS A 299 -19.17 18.45 15.51
CA LYS A 299 -19.57 19.82 15.10
C LYS A 299 -18.51 20.85 15.49
N LYS A 300 -17.95 20.74 16.70
CA LYS A 300 -16.88 21.60 17.19
C LYS A 300 -15.60 21.47 16.34
N ILE A 301 -15.16 20.25 16.04
CA ILE A 301 -14.00 20.00 15.18
C ILE A 301 -14.19 20.66 13.81
N LEU A 302 -15.36 20.46 13.19
CA LEU A 302 -15.67 21.03 11.86
C LEU A 302 -15.58 22.58 11.86
N GLN A 303 -16.05 23.22 12.93
CA GLN A 303 -16.13 24.69 13.04
C GLN A 303 -14.82 25.35 13.52
N GLU A 304 -14.09 24.71 14.42
CA GLU A 304 -13.03 25.38 15.21
C GLU A 304 -11.62 24.88 14.94
N TRP A 305 -11.43 23.63 14.46
CA TRP A 305 -10.09 23.12 14.20
C TRP A 305 -9.62 23.52 12.80
N PHE A 306 -8.58 24.34 12.66
CA PHE A 306 -8.06 24.73 11.34
C PHE A 306 -6.74 24.02 11.08
N SER A 307 -6.80 22.89 10.37
CA SER A 307 -5.66 22.03 10.08
C SER A 307 -5.78 21.43 8.68
N PRO A 308 -4.66 21.22 7.95
CA PRO A 308 -4.67 20.46 6.71
C PRO A 308 -5.24 19.05 6.88
N LEU A 309 -4.98 18.38 8.01
CA LEU A 309 -5.61 17.09 8.34
C LEU A 309 -7.14 17.19 8.42
N LYS A 310 -7.70 18.28 8.97
CA LYS A 310 -9.16 18.48 8.95
C LYS A 310 -9.67 18.57 7.52
N ASN A 311 -8.95 19.26 6.63
CA ASN A 311 -9.39 19.45 5.25
C ASN A 311 -9.44 18.11 4.50
N GLU A 312 -8.44 17.25 4.70
CA GLU A 312 -8.43 15.88 4.21
C GLU A 312 -9.56 15.06 4.84
N TRP A 313 -9.78 15.18 6.15
CA TRP A 313 -10.77 14.37 6.87
C TRP A 313 -12.20 14.94 6.82
N TYR A 314 -12.40 16.09 6.17
CA TYR A 314 -13.67 16.81 6.17
C TYR A 314 -14.84 15.96 5.66
N PRO A 315 -14.72 15.19 4.55
CA PRO A 315 -15.80 14.33 4.09
C PRO A 315 -16.21 13.28 5.13
N TYR A 316 -15.24 12.64 5.78
CA TYR A 316 -15.48 11.58 6.78
C TYR A 316 -16.08 12.15 8.07
N LEU A 317 -15.56 13.29 8.56
CA LEU A 317 -16.13 13.99 9.72
C LEU A 317 -17.56 14.44 9.46
N HIS A 318 -17.84 14.92 8.24
CA HIS A 318 -19.21 15.30 7.85
C HIS A 318 -20.12 14.07 7.75
N TYR A 319 -19.61 12.94 7.26
CA TYR A 319 -20.35 11.69 7.21
C TYR A 319 -20.73 11.19 8.62
N LEU A 320 -19.77 11.21 9.56
CA LEU A 320 -20.01 10.90 10.97
C LEU A 320 -21.10 11.82 11.55
N LYS A 321 -20.99 13.14 11.36
CA LYS A 321 -22.03 14.09 11.80
C LYS A 321 -23.44 13.69 11.31
N LYS A 322 -23.59 13.37 10.02
CA LYS A 322 -24.88 12.94 9.44
C LYS A 322 -25.40 11.65 10.03
N ARG A 323 -24.52 10.70 10.38
CA ARG A 323 -24.92 9.44 11.03
C ARG A 323 -25.39 9.64 12.46
N GLY A 324 -24.83 10.61 13.19
CA GLY A 324 -25.29 10.97 14.54
C GLY A 324 -26.56 11.84 14.58
N GLU A 325 -27.12 12.20 13.42
CA GLU A 325 -28.41 12.92 13.30
C GLU A 325 -29.58 11.98 12.94
N LYS A 326 -29.28 10.69 12.67
CA LYS A 326 -30.26 9.62 12.43
C LYS A 326 -30.43 8.78 13.69
#